data_AF-A0A1L9WYJ3-F1
#
_entry.id   AF-A0A1L9WYJ3-F1
#
_cell.length_a   1.000
_cell.length_b   1.000
_cell.length_c   1.000
_cell.angle_alpha   90.00
_cell.angle_beta   90.00
_cell.angle_gamma   90.00
#
_symmetry.space_group_name_H-M   'P 1'
#
loop_
_entity.id
_entity.type
_entity.pdbx_description
1 polymer ?
#
loop_
_entity_poly.entity_id
_entity_poly.type
_entity_poly.pdbx_seq_one_letter_code
_entity_poly.pdbx_strand_id
1 'polypeptide(L)'
;MSLPWLSFTRKGPGARIVPDGPVTIPYIYRLVLTTIEPIIALSGALQSLVCPTVFMSSMTRGAVPFVPEVGFLHTELGGAWLYFAFVEAVVLRVFDRDERLWRFLCAAMLLSDLAWCHSVAQAVGGWHIWLNVRIWSAEDHLMFWTSAPITVMRILIVSGVGLQKADEGAPVQSEVGQTLKHGKKEIGDSRDGRHGGA
;
A
#
# COMPACT_ATOMS: atom_id res chain seq x y z
N MET A 1 8.67 -21.08 6.59
CA MET A 1 8.43 -19.65 6.88
C MET A 1 7.02 -19.50 7.41
N SER A 2 6.84 -19.30 8.72
CA SER A 2 5.54 -18.96 9.28
C SER A 2 5.29 -17.47 9.08
N LEU A 3 4.16 -17.09 8.48
CA LEU A 3 3.73 -15.71 8.35
C LEU A 3 3.09 -15.30 9.70
N PRO A 4 3.76 -14.52 10.57
CA PRO A 4 3.31 -14.32 11.96
C PRO A 4 1.91 -13.70 12.10
N TRP A 5 1.46 -13.01 11.05
CA TRP A 5 0.18 -12.30 10.97
C TRP A 5 -0.99 -13.19 10.51
N LEU A 6 -0.74 -14.39 9.99
CA LEU A 6 -1.75 -15.40 9.64
C LEU A 6 -2.23 -16.22 10.85
N SER A 7 -1.74 -15.90 12.05
CA SER A 7 -2.18 -16.54 13.29
C SER A 7 -3.61 -16.08 13.64
N PHE A 8 -4.60 -16.81 13.13
CA PHE A 8 -5.98 -16.80 13.65
C PHE A 8 -6.01 -17.43 15.04
N THR A 9 -5.38 -16.78 16.02
CA THR A 9 -5.67 -17.08 17.42
C THR A 9 -7.07 -16.54 17.70
N ARG A 10 -8.04 -17.45 17.78
CA ARG A 10 -9.40 -17.18 18.25
C ARG A 10 -9.28 -16.67 19.70
N LYS A 11 -9.09 -15.36 19.88
CA LYS A 11 -9.19 -14.74 21.20
C LYS A 11 -10.63 -14.92 21.66
N GLY A 12 -10.81 -15.45 22.87
CA GLY A 12 -12.11 -15.80 23.44
C GLY A 12 -13.11 -14.64 23.46
N PRO A 13 -14.39 -14.93 23.66
CA PRO A 13 -15.46 -13.92 23.68
C PRO A 13 -15.18 -12.90 24.78
N GLY A 14 -14.80 -11.68 24.39
CA GLY A 14 -14.48 -10.58 25.32
C GLY A 14 -13.15 -9.86 25.06
N ALA A 15 -12.29 -10.40 24.20
CA ALA A 15 -11.09 -9.67 23.79
C ALA A 15 -11.47 -8.52 22.86
N ARG A 16 -11.48 -7.27 23.38
CA ARG A 16 -11.36 -6.10 22.51
C ARG A 16 -10.12 -6.32 21.63
N ILE A 17 -10.30 -6.21 20.32
CA ILE A 17 -9.19 -5.99 19.41
C ILE A 17 -8.64 -4.62 19.79
N VAL A 18 -7.71 -4.58 20.75
CA VAL A 18 -6.84 -3.43 20.93
C VAL A 18 -5.88 -3.54 19.76
N PRO A 19 -5.91 -2.62 18.78
CA PRO A 19 -4.88 -2.58 17.77
C PRO A 19 -3.56 -2.34 18.51
N ASP A 20 -2.54 -3.14 18.24
CA ASP A 20 -1.17 -2.72 18.53
C ASP A 20 -1.02 -1.30 17.93
N GLY A 21 -0.41 -0.37 18.67
CA GLY A 21 -0.39 1.07 18.36
C GLY A 21 -0.20 1.41 16.87
N PRO A 22 -0.75 2.54 16.39
CA PRO A 22 -0.96 2.82 14.97
C PRO A 22 0.32 2.66 14.13
N VAL A 23 0.44 1.56 13.40
CA VAL A 23 1.54 1.36 12.46
C VAL A 23 1.39 2.38 11.34
N THR A 24 2.42 3.19 11.13
CA THR A 24 2.39 4.24 10.11
C THR A 24 3.01 3.72 8.82
N ILE A 25 2.20 3.65 7.77
CA ILE A 25 2.68 3.34 6.42
C ILE A 25 3.62 4.48 5.95
N PRO A 26 4.84 4.19 5.48
CA PRO A 26 5.74 5.21 4.95
C PRO A 26 5.10 6.10 3.89
N TYR A 27 5.48 7.38 3.89
CA TYR A 27 4.94 8.35 2.93
C TYR A 27 5.16 7.92 1.47
N ILE A 28 6.32 7.35 1.15
CA ILE A 28 6.62 6.93 -0.22
C ILE A 28 5.66 5.84 -0.73
N TYR A 29 5.32 4.87 0.12
CA TYR A 29 4.33 3.83 -0.23
C TYR A 29 2.95 4.44 -0.44
N ARG A 30 2.56 5.41 0.41
CA ARG A 30 1.29 6.12 0.25
C ARG A 30 1.24 6.93 -1.03
N LEU A 31 2.28 7.70 -1.33
CA LEU A 31 2.33 8.52 -2.54
C LEU A 31 2.20 7.65 -3.79
N VAL A 32 3.00 6.60 -3.89
CA VAL A 32 2.99 5.74 -5.07
C VAL A 32 1.68 4.97 -5.19
N LEU A 33 1.32 4.19 -4.17
CA LEU A 33 0.18 3.26 -4.26
C LEU A 33 -1.17 3.96 -4.19
N THR A 34 -1.29 5.15 -3.60
CA THR A 34 -2.60 5.82 -3.56
C THR A 34 -2.76 6.88 -4.63
N THR A 35 -1.67 7.44 -5.18
CA THR A 35 -1.75 8.58 -6.10
C THR A 35 -1.20 8.28 -7.48
N ILE A 36 0.04 7.81 -7.57
CA ILE A 36 0.67 7.58 -8.87
C ILE A 36 0.00 6.39 -9.56
N GLU A 37 -0.12 5.28 -8.83
CA GLU A 37 -0.65 4.05 -9.40
C GLU A 37 -2.10 4.15 -9.86
N PRO A 38 -3.05 4.74 -9.11
CA PRO A 38 -4.41 4.88 -9.59
C PRO A 38 -4.55 5.66 -10.88
N ILE A 39 -3.66 6.62 -11.13
CA ILE A 39 -3.65 7.37 -12.39
C ILE A 39 -3.19 6.47 -13.54
N ILE A 40 -2.17 5.64 -13.30
CA ILE A 40 -1.69 4.64 -14.27
C ILE A 40 -2.78 3.60 -14.53
N ALA A 41 -3.40 3.06 -13.48
CA ALA A 41 -4.47 2.08 -13.58
C ALA A 41 -5.71 2.64 -14.28
N LEU A 42 -6.11 3.88 -13.97
CA LEU A 42 -7.19 4.56 -14.69
C LEU A 42 -6.85 4.77 -16.17
N SER A 43 -5.59 5.11 -16.48
CA SER A 43 -5.13 5.23 -17.87
C SER A 43 -5.22 3.88 -18.61
N GLY A 44 -4.82 2.78 -17.96
CA GLY A 44 -4.99 1.42 -18.48
C GLY A 44 -6.45 1.05 -18.71
N ALA A 45 -7.35 1.42 -17.78
CA ALA A 45 -8.79 1.23 -17.95
C ALA A 45 -9.31 2.00 -19.16
N LEU A 46 -8.95 3.28 -19.32
CA LEU A 46 -9.38 4.09 -20.46
C LEU A 46 -8.85 3.53 -21.78
N GLN A 47 -7.60 3.08 -21.83
CA GLN A 47 -7.06 2.43 -23.03
C GLN A 47 -7.83 1.15 -23.37
N SER A 48 -8.13 0.31 -22.39
CA SER A 48 -8.90 -0.92 -22.61
C SER A 48 -10.33 -0.64 -23.08
N LEU A 49 -11.00 0.35 -22.49
CA LEU A 49 -12.42 0.64 -22.76
C LEU A 49 -12.66 1.46 -24.02
N VAL A 50 -11.78 2.44 -24.29
CA VAL A 50 -12.02 3.44 -25.35
C VAL A 50 -11.11 3.21 -26.56
N CYS A 51 -9.91 2.68 -26.35
CA CYS A 51 -8.89 2.52 -27.39
C CYS A 51 -8.33 1.08 -27.45
N PRO A 52 -9.18 0.02 -27.55
CA PRO A 52 -8.73 -1.37 -27.45
C PRO A 52 -7.73 -1.76 -28.55
N THR A 53 -7.82 -1.14 -29.73
CA THR A 53 -6.83 -1.33 -30.81
C THR A 53 -5.42 -0.88 -30.41
N VAL A 54 -5.32 0.27 -29.73
CA VAL A 54 -4.03 0.78 -29.25
C VAL A 54 -3.49 -0.13 -28.15
N PHE A 55 -4.35 -0.51 -27.20
CA PHE A 55 -3.99 -1.43 -26.13
C PHE A 55 -3.44 -2.77 -26.66
N MET A 56 -4.14 -3.39 -27.60
CA MET A 56 -3.72 -4.64 -28.24
C MET A 56 -2.40 -4.51 -28.99
N SER A 57 -2.25 -3.43 -29.76
CA SER A 57 -1.01 -3.18 -30.49
C SER A 57 0.17 -3.05 -29.53
N SER A 58 0.03 -2.29 -28.45
CA SER A 58 1.12 -2.10 -27.49
C SER A 58 1.46 -3.38 -26.72
N MET A 59 0.46 -4.19 -26.34
CA MET A 59 0.71 -5.43 -25.60
C MET A 59 1.33 -6.54 -26.44
N THR A 60 1.02 -6.57 -27.74
CA THR A 60 1.42 -7.65 -28.64
C THR A 60 2.53 -7.25 -29.62
N ARG A 61 3.12 -6.06 -29.44
CA ARG A 61 4.09 -5.45 -30.38
C ARG A 61 3.53 -5.37 -31.82
N GLY A 62 2.24 -5.12 -31.93
CA GLY A 62 1.49 -5.07 -33.19
C GLY A 62 1.26 -6.43 -33.85
N ALA A 63 1.63 -7.55 -33.22
CA ALA A 63 1.51 -8.88 -33.81
C ALA A 63 0.06 -9.38 -33.87
N VAL A 64 -0.81 -8.92 -32.97
CA VAL A 64 -2.22 -9.34 -32.91
C VAL A 64 -3.13 -8.13 -33.04
N PRO A 65 -3.90 -8.02 -34.14
CA PRO A 65 -4.86 -6.93 -34.30
C PRO A 65 -6.07 -7.12 -33.37
N PHE A 66 -6.69 -6.01 -32.98
CA PHE A 66 -7.98 -6.05 -32.28
C PHE A 66 -9.09 -6.54 -33.23
N VAL A 67 -9.96 -7.41 -32.71
CA VAL A 67 -11.17 -7.88 -33.39
C VAL A 67 -12.42 -7.59 -32.52
N PRO A 68 -13.51 -7.02 -33.07
CA PRO A 68 -14.67 -6.61 -32.27
C PRO A 68 -15.33 -7.73 -31.45
N GLU A 69 -15.22 -8.97 -31.90
CA GLU A 69 -15.81 -10.16 -31.27
C GLU A 69 -15.24 -10.41 -29.87
N VAL A 70 -14.02 -9.93 -29.58
CA VAL A 70 -13.39 -10.01 -28.25
C VAL A 70 -13.48 -8.69 -27.47
N GLY A 71 -14.33 -7.75 -27.90
CA GLY A 71 -14.53 -6.47 -27.22
C GLY A 71 -15.03 -6.61 -25.78
N PHE A 72 -15.79 -7.67 -25.48
CA PHE A 72 -16.25 -7.94 -24.11
C PHE A 72 -15.08 -8.21 -23.15
N LEU A 73 -14.02 -8.90 -23.60
CA LEU A 73 -12.81 -9.13 -22.79
C LEU A 73 -12.10 -7.82 -22.43
N HIS A 74 -12.11 -6.84 -23.34
CA HIS A 74 -11.56 -5.52 -23.07
C HIS A 74 -12.41 -4.72 -22.07
N THR A 75 -13.72 -4.98 -22.02
CA THR A 75 -14.60 -4.41 -20.99
C THR A 75 -14.30 -5.02 -19.62
N GLU A 76 -14.14 -6.34 -19.54
CA GLU A 76 -13.74 -7.03 -18.31
C GLU A 76 -12.37 -6.56 -17.81
N LEU A 77 -11.39 -6.46 -18.71
CA LEU A 77 -10.06 -5.96 -18.41
C LEU A 77 -10.09 -4.51 -17.93
N GLY A 78 -10.82 -3.64 -18.62
CA GLY A 78 -11.01 -2.24 -18.21
C GLY A 78 -11.66 -2.13 -16.82
N GLY A 79 -12.64 -2.99 -16.53
CA GLY A 79 -13.24 -3.11 -15.20
C GLY A 79 -12.25 -3.52 -14.12
N ALA A 80 -11.35 -4.47 -14.41
CA ALA A 80 -10.29 -4.89 -13.49
C ALA A 80 -9.31 -3.73 -13.18
N TRP A 81 -8.91 -2.96 -14.20
CA TRP A 81 -8.08 -1.77 -14.00
C TRP A 81 -8.79 -0.66 -13.19
N LEU A 82 -10.09 -0.44 -13.41
CA LEU A 82 -10.89 0.48 -12.59
C LEU A 82 -10.99 0.02 -11.14
N TYR A 83 -11.11 -1.29 -10.91
CA TYR A 83 -11.12 -1.86 -9.57
C TYR A 83 -9.80 -1.56 -8.83
N PHE A 84 -8.65 -1.75 -9.48
CA PHE A 84 -7.35 -1.36 -8.94
C PHE A 84 -7.31 0.12 -8.60
N ALA A 85 -7.63 0.98 -9.56
CA ALA A 85 -7.63 2.43 -9.38
C ALA A 85 -8.52 2.85 -8.20
N PHE A 86 -9.70 2.25 -8.04
CA PHE A 86 -10.60 2.56 -6.93
C PHE A 86 -10.06 2.07 -5.58
N VAL A 87 -9.60 0.81 -5.50
CA VAL A 87 -9.05 0.24 -4.26
C VAL A 87 -7.88 1.08 -3.77
N GLU A 88 -6.99 1.44 -4.67
CA GLU A 88 -5.78 2.21 -4.37
C GLU A 88 -6.09 3.68 -4.07
N ALA A 89 -6.93 4.33 -4.87
CA ALA A 89 -7.25 5.74 -4.68
C ALA A 89 -8.18 5.98 -3.50
N VAL A 90 -9.12 5.07 -3.23
CA VAL A 90 -10.20 5.30 -2.26
C VAL A 90 -9.96 4.45 -1.04
N VAL A 91 -9.93 3.12 -1.20
CA VAL A 91 -9.91 2.20 -0.04
C VAL A 91 -8.61 2.37 0.75
N LEU A 92 -7.44 2.35 0.11
CA LEU A 92 -6.16 2.52 0.82
C LEU A 92 -6.01 3.90 1.47
N ARG A 93 -6.67 4.95 0.94
CA ARG A 93 -6.69 6.28 1.57
C ARG A 93 -7.62 6.37 2.77
N VAL A 94 -8.80 5.74 2.70
CA VAL A 94 -9.76 5.69 3.81
C VAL A 94 -9.19 4.89 4.98
N PHE A 95 -8.44 3.84 4.68
CA PHE A 95 -7.83 2.95 5.67
C PHE A 95 -6.31 3.11 5.72
N ASP A 96 -5.82 4.35 5.76
CA ASP A 96 -4.39 4.68 5.70
C ASP A 96 -3.56 4.17 6.89
N ARG A 97 -4.22 3.84 8.01
CA ARG A 97 -3.60 3.32 9.24
C ARG A 97 -3.80 1.81 9.46
N ASP A 98 -4.54 1.12 8.59
CA ASP A 98 -4.77 -0.33 8.72
C ASP A 98 -3.73 -1.12 7.94
N GLU A 99 -2.60 -1.42 8.60
CA GLU A 99 -1.51 -2.21 8.02
C GLU A 99 -1.98 -3.57 7.49
N ARG A 100 -2.89 -4.23 8.21
CA ARG A 100 -3.35 -5.57 7.84
C ARG A 100 -4.13 -5.51 6.53
N LEU A 101 -5.03 -4.53 6.42
CA LEU A 101 -5.77 -4.31 5.18
C LEU A 101 -4.83 -4.01 4.01
N TRP A 102 -3.84 -3.13 4.21
CA TRP A 102 -2.83 -2.83 3.18
C TRP A 102 -2.12 -4.10 2.70
N ARG A 103 -1.72 -4.98 3.62
CA ARG A 103 -1.06 -6.24 3.28
C ARG A 103 -1.96 -7.20 2.53
N PHE A 104 -3.22 -7.34 2.95
CA PHE A 104 -4.18 -8.18 2.23
C PHE A 104 -4.46 -7.68 0.81
N LEU A 105 -4.65 -6.36 0.66
CA LEU A 105 -4.90 -5.77 -0.65
C LEU A 105 -3.67 -5.85 -1.54
N CYS A 106 -2.47 -5.53 -1.03
CA CYS A 106 -1.22 -5.72 -1.79
C CYS A 106 -1.00 -7.18 -2.18
N ALA A 107 -1.32 -8.15 -1.31
CA ALA A 107 -1.22 -9.56 -1.64
C ALA A 107 -2.22 -9.96 -2.74
N ALA A 108 -3.46 -9.48 -2.68
CA ALA A 108 -4.45 -9.72 -3.74
C ALA A 108 -4.01 -9.10 -5.08
N MET A 109 -3.48 -7.88 -5.03
CA MET A 109 -2.96 -7.20 -6.22
C MET A 109 -1.76 -7.94 -6.83
N LEU A 110 -0.86 -8.47 -6.00
CA LEU A 110 0.26 -9.30 -6.48
C LEU A 110 -0.19 -10.56 -7.24
N LEU A 111 -1.33 -11.16 -6.87
CA LEU A 111 -1.88 -12.28 -7.64
C LEU A 111 -2.29 -11.84 -9.05
N SER A 112 -2.88 -10.65 -9.17
CA SER A 112 -3.18 -10.05 -10.47
C SER A 112 -1.92 -9.69 -11.25
N ASP A 113 -0.90 -9.12 -10.59
CA ASP A 113 0.38 -8.78 -11.21
C ASP A 113 1.04 -10.02 -11.82
N LEU A 114 0.96 -11.18 -11.14
CA LEU A 114 1.48 -12.44 -11.67
C LEU A 114 0.74 -12.89 -12.93
N ALA A 115 -0.59 -12.82 -12.93
CA ALA A 115 -1.40 -13.14 -14.10
C ALA A 115 -1.12 -12.18 -15.26
N TRP A 116 -0.99 -10.89 -14.97
CA TRP A 116 -0.66 -9.87 -15.96
C TRP A 116 0.73 -10.08 -16.56
N CYS A 117 1.77 -10.28 -15.73
CA CYS A 117 3.14 -10.59 -16.19
C CYS A 117 3.17 -11.83 -17.10
N HIS A 118 2.43 -12.88 -16.73
CA HIS A 118 2.29 -14.06 -17.57
C HIS A 118 1.59 -13.75 -18.90
N SER A 119 0.55 -12.92 -18.89
CA SER A 119 -0.15 -12.52 -20.11
C SER A 119 0.74 -11.72 -21.07
N VAL A 120 1.59 -10.83 -20.55
CA VAL A 120 2.56 -10.07 -21.36
C VAL A 120 3.60 -11.01 -21.98
N ALA A 121 4.09 -11.99 -21.21
CA ALA A 121 4.98 -13.01 -21.75
C ALA A 121 4.30 -13.83 -22.86
N GLN A 122 3.03 -14.22 -22.69
CA GLN A 122 2.25 -14.91 -23.74
C GLN A 122 2.09 -14.05 -24.99
N ALA A 123 1.79 -12.76 -24.83
CA ALA A 123 1.54 -11.83 -25.92
C ALA A 123 2.73 -11.68 -26.88
N VAL A 124 3.96 -11.86 -26.39
CA VAL A 124 5.20 -11.76 -27.19
C VAL A 124 5.75 -13.12 -27.63
N GLY A 125 5.05 -14.23 -27.40
CA GLY A 125 5.48 -15.58 -27.81
C GLY A 125 6.20 -16.40 -26.72
N GLY A 126 6.18 -15.94 -25.47
CA GLY A 126 6.60 -16.68 -24.29
C GLY A 126 7.72 -16.02 -23.48
N TRP A 127 7.97 -16.57 -22.28
CA TRP A 127 8.96 -16.04 -21.32
C TRP A 127 10.37 -15.91 -21.87
N HIS A 128 10.81 -16.80 -22.76
CA HIS A 128 12.15 -16.74 -23.35
C HIS A 128 12.38 -15.47 -24.18
N ILE A 129 11.33 -14.94 -24.82
CA ILE A 129 11.36 -13.68 -25.58
C ILE A 129 11.24 -12.51 -24.61
N TRP A 130 10.30 -12.59 -23.67
CA TRP A 130 10.08 -11.53 -22.69
C TRP A 130 11.29 -11.28 -21.79
N LEU A 131 12.02 -12.31 -21.35
CA LEU A 131 13.19 -12.14 -20.49
C LEU A 131 14.43 -11.59 -21.23
N ASN A 132 14.39 -11.54 -22.57
CA ASN A 132 15.48 -10.96 -23.35
C ASN A 132 15.28 -9.44 -23.49
N VAL A 133 15.75 -8.69 -22.49
CA VAL A 133 15.62 -7.21 -22.43
C VAL A 133 16.25 -6.50 -23.63
N ARG A 134 17.19 -7.13 -24.35
CA ARG A 134 17.84 -6.52 -25.53
C ARG A 134 16.92 -6.36 -26.73
N ILE A 135 15.82 -7.12 -26.78
CA ILE A 135 14.86 -7.09 -27.88
C ILE A 135 13.55 -6.39 -27.48
N TRP A 136 13.54 -5.71 -26.33
CA TRP A 136 12.38 -4.97 -25.87
C TRP A 136 12.10 -3.77 -26.78
N SER A 137 10.83 -3.61 -27.11
CA SER A 137 10.32 -2.39 -27.72
C SER A 137 10.33 -1.23 -26.71
N ALA A 138 10.12 -0.01 -27.19
CA ALA A 138 9.91 1.14 -26.30
C ALA A 138 8.67 0.96 -25.40
N GLU A 139 7.63 0.29 -25.91
CA GLU A 139 6.41 -0.01 -25.16
C GLU A 139 6.66 -1.05 -24.06
N ASP A 140 7.49 -2.07 -24.33
CA ASP A 140 7.90 -3.06 -23.30
C ASP A 140 8.62 -2.38 -22.15
N HIS A 141 9.55 -1.45 -22.46
CA HIS A 141 10.23 -0.66 -21.44
C HIS A 141 9.27 0.21 -20.65
N LEU A 142 8.34 0.91 -21.31
CA LEU A 142 7.34 1.73 -20.65
C LEU A 142 6.49 0.90 -19.69
N MET A 143 5.96 -0.23 -20.16
CA MET A 143 5.14 -1.16 -19.38
C MET A 143 5.90 -1.71 -18.17
N PHE A 144 7.14 -2.17 -18.36
CA PHE A 144 7.95 -2.71 -17.28
C PHE A 144 8.32 -1.65 -16.23
N TRP A 145 8.81 -0.48 -16.65
CA TRP A 145 9.30 0.53 -15.71
C TRP A 145 8.18 1.26 -14.96
N THR A 146 6.97 1.28 -15.50
CA THR A 146 5.79 1.80 -14.79
C THR A 146 5.20 0.81 -13.79
N SER A 147 5.35 -0.51 -14.02
CA SER A 147 4.75 -1.55 -13.18
C SER A 147 5.73 -2.18 -12.16
N ALA A 148 6.96 -2.50 -12.57
CA ALA A 148 7.91 -3.24 -11.73
C ALA A 148 8.23 -2.57 -10.38
N PRO A 149 8.46 -1.24 -10.30
CA PRO A 149 8.71 -0.58 -9.01
C PRO A 149 7.52 -0.72 -8.05
N ILE A 150 6.31 -0.69 -8.59
CA ILE A 150 5.06 -0.81 -7.82
C ILE A 150 4.90 -2.23 -7.29
N THR A 151 5.06 -3.24 -8.14
CA THR A 151 5.06 -4.65 -7.73
C THR A 151 6.09 -4.91 -6.62
N VAL A 152 7.29 -4.32 -6.73
CA VAL A 152 8.31 -4.39 -5.67
C VAL A 152 7.80 -3.76 -4.38
N MET A 153 7.17 -2.58 -4.43
CA MET A 153 6.60 -1.96 -3.22
C MET A 153 5.53 -2.83 -2.56
N ARG A 154 4.64 -3.45 -3.34
CA ARG A 154 3.65 -4.41 -2.82
C ARG A 154 4.33 -5.59 -2.12
N ILE A 155 5.40 -6.15 -2.69
CA ILE A 155 6.18 -7.23 -2.06
C ILE A 155 6.77 -6.78 -0.72
N LEU A 156 7.34 -5.57 -0.66
CA LEU A 156 7.90 -5.01 0.57
C LEU A 156 6.82 -4.85 1.65
N ILE A 157 5.66 -4.30 1.30
CA ILE A 157 4.53 -4.12 2.22
C ILE A 157 4.01 -5.47 2.73
N VAL A 158 3.77 -6.44 1.85
CA VAL A 158 3.31 -7.79 2.24
C VAL A 158 4.32 -8.47 3.18
N SER A 159 5.61 -8.26 2.92
CA SER A 159 6.71 -8.77 3.74
C SER A 159 6.89 -8.01 5.07
N GLY A 160 6.22 -6.88 5.27
CA GLY A 160 6.34 -6.03 6.46
C GLY A 160 7.59 -5.15 6.47
N VAL A 161 8.27 -4.98 5.33
CA VAL A 161 9.49 -4.18 5.23
C VAL A 161 9.15 -2.69 5.22
N GLY A 162 9.83 -1.91 6.06
CA GLY A 162 9.68 -0.45 6.12
C GLY A 162 8.46 0.06 6.89
N LEU A 163 7.63 -0.83 7.48
CA LEU A 163 6.46 -0.43 8.26
C LEU A 163 6.89 0.01 9.67
N GLN A 164 6.56 1.25 10.06
CA GLN A 164 6.95 1.80 11.35
C GLN A 164 5.90 1.46 12.41
N LYS A 165 6.29 0.74 13.46
CA LYS A 165 5.44 0.65 14.66
C LYS A 165 5.44 2.02 15.35
N ALA A 166 4.27 2.60 15.60
CA ALA A 166 4.21 3.74 16.50
C ALA A 166 4.67 3.28 17.89
N ASP A 167 5.71 3.93 18.41
CA ASP A 167 6.14 3.71 19.78
C ASP A 167 4.99 4.05 20.74
N GLU A 168 4.51 3.06 21.47
CA GLU A 168 3.58 3.19 22.60
C GLU A 168 4.28 3.78 23.85
N GLY A 169 5.16 4.77 23.66
CA GLY A 169 6.21 5.10 24.63
C GLY A 169 6.48 6.59 24.87
N ALA A 170 5.64 7.51 24.40
CA ALA A 170 5.73 8.88 24.90
C ALA A 170 4.87 8.99 26.17
N PRO A 171 5.46 9.08 27.38
CA PRO A 171 4.68 9.43 28.56
C PRO A 171 4.09 10.81 28.27
N VAL A 172 2.76 10.88 28.19
CA VAL A 172 2.06 12.14 28.38
C VAL A 172 2.49 12.61 29.76
N GLN A 173 3.43 13.55 29.83
CA GLN A 173 3.66 14.32 31.03
C GLN A 173 2.36 15.06 31.26
N SER A 174 1.46 14.46 32.04
CA SER A 174 0.27 15.13 32.52
C SER A 174 0.78 16.36 33.29
N GLU A 175 0.54 17.56 32.75
CA GLU A 175 0.85 18.84 33.41
C GLU A 175 0.31 18.89 34.86
N VAL A 176 -0.70 18.08 35.15
CA VAL A 176 -1.28 17.85 36.48
C VAL A 176 -0.24 17.43 37.55
N GLY A 177 0.82 16.71 37.16
CA GLY A 177 1.87 16.26 38.08
C GLY A 177 2.92 17.33 38.42
N GLN A 178 3.08 18.37 37.59
CA GLN A 178 3.99 19.48 37.87
C GLN A 178 3.35 20.53 38.79
N THR A 179 2.05 20.81 38.63
CA THR A 179 1.31 21.72 39.52
C THR A 179 1.28 21.24 40.98
N LEU A 180 1.16 19.93 41.23
CA LEU A 180 1.18 19.39 42.59
C LEU A 180 2.57 19.41 43.23
N LYS A 181 3.64 19.28 42.44
CA LYS A 181 5.02 19.39 42.95
C LYS A 181 5.41 20.84 43.25
N HIS A 182 4.90 21.80 42.48
CA HIS A 182 5.13 23.22 42.76
C HIS A 182 4.36 23.70 44.00
N GLY A 183 3.08 23.32 44.14
CA GLY A 183 2.28 23.70 45.31
C GLY A 183 2.77 23.11 46.64
N LYS A 184 3.39 21.92 46.62
CA LYS A 184 3.94 21.31 47.85
C LYS A 184 5.25 21.96 48.30
N LYS A 185 5.98 22.61 47.38
CA LYS A 185 7.23 23.32 47.68
C LYS A 185 6.95 24.68 48.35
N GLU A 186 5.90 25.39 47.92
CA GLU A 186 5.50 26.67 48.54
C GLU A 186 4.90 26.52 49.94
N ILE A 187 4.17 25.42 50.20
CA ILE A 187 3.56 25.16 51.52
C ILE A 187 4.61 24.71 52.56
N GLY A 188 5.72 24.10 52.13
CA GLY A 188 6.81 23.66 53.01
C GLY A 188 7.70 24.81 53.50
N ASP A 189 7.91 25.83 52.67
CA ASP A 189 8.85 26.93 52.95
C ASP A 189 8.27 27.99 53.92
N SER A 190 6.94 28.10 54.01
CA SER A 190 6.29 29.03 54.95
C SER A 190 6.30 28.58 56.43
N ARG A 191 6.78 27.37 56.74
CA ARG A 191 6.78 26.86 58.13
C ARG A 191 8.11 26.98 58.88
N ASP A 192 9.21 27.33 58.22
CA ASP A 192 10.55 27.33 58.85
C ASP A 192 11.06 28.73 59.23
N GLY A 193 10.33 29.79 58.88
CA GLY A 193 10.78 31.18 59.06
C GLY A 193 10.49 31.83 60.42
N ARG A 194 10.07 31.10 61.45
CA ARG A 194 9.62 31.74 62.70
C ARG A 194 10.08 31.02 63.97
N HIS A 195 11.39 30.98 64.22
CA HIS A 195 11.95 31.07 65.59
C HIS A 195 13.46 31.36 65.54
N GLY A 196 13.82 32.62 65.74
CA GLY A 196 15.22 33.04 65.92
C GLY A 196 15.28 34.54 66.13
N GLY A 197 15.22 34.99 67.38
CA GLY A 197 15.34 36.41 67.74
C GLY A 197 15.11 36.58 69.23
N ALA A 198 16.21 36.79 69.94
CA ALA A 198 16.37 36.94 71.39
C ALA A 198 15.53 38.08 72.01
#